data_AF-A0A151EZI8-F1
#
_entry.id   AF-A0A151EZI8-F1
#
_cell.length_a   1.000
_cell.length_b   1.000
_cell.length_c   1.000
_cell.angle_alpha   90.00
_cell.angle_beta   90.00
_cell.angle_gamma   90.00
#
_symmetry.space_group_name_H-M   'P 1'
#
loop_
_entity.id
_entity.type
_entity.pdbx_description
1 polymer ?
#
loop_
_entity_poly.entity_id
_entity_poly.type
_entity_poly.pdbx_seq_one_letter_code
_entity_poly.pdbx_strand_id
1 'polypeptide(L)'
;MHCPFCGAPQRFFVKAQDWNPDEFNVKLSEISKKNLEAALQLELDNASFYDCAKNKAQKAGDNYSLAKFKALMKVEREHASAISKFLKISSPELKKQACNADSKVNSKEGWEREGRAIKSYSKFRDEATEQRLKEFFGALVEIETDHLDLHSEYFK
;
A
#
# COMPACT_ATOMS: atom_id res chain seq x y z
N MET A 1 9.69 9.36 -12.52
CA MET A 1 10.18 9.56 -11.15
C MET A 1 9.04 9.18 -10.20
N HIS A 2 9.34 8.40 -9.16
CA HIS A 2 8.38 7.96 -8.15
C HIS A 2 8.73 8.52 -6.77
N CYS A 3 7.73 8.65 -5.90
CA CYS A 3 7.94 9.06 -4.51
C CYS A 3 8.72 7.95 -3.79
N PRO A 4 9.87 8.24 -3.14
CA PRO A 4 10.66 7.21 -2.46
C PRO A 4 10.00 6.67 -1.18
N PHE A 5 8.89 7.28 -0.74
CA PHE A 5 8.17 6.89 0.47
C PHE A 5 6.92 6.05 0.19
N CYS A 6 6.16 6.40 -0.85
CA CYS A 6 4.87 5.76 -1.15
C CYS A 6 4.75 5.24 -2.58
N GLY A 7 5.77 5.36 -3.42
CA GLY A 7 5.73 4.89 -4.82
C GLY A 7 4.94 5.78 -5.79
N ALA A 8 4.21 6.79 -5.34
CA ALA A 8 3.36 7.61 -6.21
C ALA A 8 4.10 8.24 -7.40
N PRO A 9 3.54 8.22 -8.62
CA PRO A 9 4.16 8.87 -9.78
C PRO A 9 4.15 10.39 -9.67
N GLN A 10 5.16 11.02 -10.25
CA GLN A 10 5.42 12.46 -10.16
C GLN A 10 4.23 13.36 -10.51
N ARG A 11 3.30 12.91 -11.36
CA ARG A 11 2.11 13.70 -11.71
C ARG A 11 1.15 13.95 -10.56
N PHE A 12 1.25 13.20 -9.45
CA PHE A 12 0.52 13.48 -8.21
C PHE A 12 1.24 14.46 -7.29
N PHE A 13 2.43 14.93 -7.66
CA PHE A 13 3.20 15.82 -6.81
C PHE A 13 2.69 17.24 -6.98
N VAL A 14 2.51 17.93 -5.85
CA VAL A 14 2.28 19.36 -5.82
C VAL A 14 3.49 20.05 -5.20
N LYS A 15 3.74 21.30 -5.56
CA LYS A 15 4.79 22.09 -4.91
C LYS A 15 4.41 22.30 -3.46
N ALA A 16 5.39 22.32 -2.57
CA ALA A 16 5.16 22.49 -1.14
C ALA A 16 4.38 23.78 -0.81
N GLN A 17 4.62 24.87 -1.54
CA GLN A 17 3.89 26.14 -1.38
C GLN A 17 2.41 26.05 -1.80
N ASP A 18 2.06 25.09 -2.66
CA ASP A 18 0.71 24.88 -3.19
C ASP A 18 0.00 23.72 -2.45
N TRP A 19 0.66 23.10 -1.47
CA TRP A 19 0.09 21.98 -0.71
C TRP A 19 -0.99 22.46 0.24
N ASN A 20 -2.16 21.82 0.18
CA ASN A 20 -3.30 22.12 1.04
C ASN A 20 -3.59 20.94 2.00
N PRO A 21 -3.50 21.12 3.33
CA PRO A 21 -3.85 20.06 4.27
C PRO A 21 -5.34 19.68 4.25
N ASP A 22 -6.23 20.55 3.74
CA ASP A 22 -7.66 20.26 3.63
C ASP A 22 -7.99 19.23 2.54
N GLU A 23 -7.02 18.78 1.75
CA GLU A 23 -7.15 17.67 0.80
C GLU A 23 -7.65 16.36 1.44
N PHE A 24 -7.45 16.20 2.75
CA PHE A 24 -7.96 15.06 3.52
C PHE A 24 -9.32 15.35 4.19
N ASN A 25 -9.80 16.59 4.16
CA ASN A 25 -11.05 17.03 4.80
C ASN A 25 -12.24 16.89 3.83
N VAL A 26 -12.48 15.64 3.42
CA VAL A 26 -13.55 15.28 2.50
C VAL A 26 -14.76 14.78 3.29
N LYS A 27 -15.97 15.27 2.97
CA LYS A 27 -17.21 14.70 3.51
C LYS A 27 -17.45 13.34 2.86
N LEU A 28 -17.15 12.28 3.59
CA LEU A 28 -17.27 10.90 3.10
C LEU A 28 -18.73 10.45 3.01
N SER A 29 -19.11 9.85 1.89
CA SER A 29 -20.28 8.99 1.80
C SER A 29 -20.07 7.69 2.57
N GLU A 30 -21.17 6.99 2.88
CA GLU A 30 -21.12 5.70 3.56
C GLU A 30 -20.35 4.64 2.77
N ILE A 31 -20.46 4.64 1.44
CA ILE A 31 -19.73 3.69 0.60
C ILE A 31 -18.23 4.01 0.59
N SER A 32 -17.87 5.28 0.45
CA SER A 32 -16.49 5.73 0.46
C SER A 32 -15.81 5.47 1.80
N LYS A 33 -16.51 5.68 2.92
CA LYS A 33 -16.00 5.34 4.25
C LYS A 33 -15.72 3.85 4.39
N LYS A 34 -16.67 2.99 3.99
CA LYS A 34 -16.47 1.52 4.03
C LYS A 34 -15.31 1.08 3.14
N ASN A 35 -15.15 1.69 1.97
CA ASN A 35 -14.05 1.40 1.06
C ASN A 35 -12.70 1.82 1.63
N LEU A 36 -12.62 2.98 2.30
CA LEU A 36 -11.43 3.39 3.04
C LEU A 36 -11.10 2.46 4.22
N GLU A 37 -12.10 2.01 4.98
CA GLU A 37 -11.90 1.03 6.06
C GLU A 37 -11.38 -0.31 5.53
N ALA A 38 -11.92 -0.79 4.41
CA ALA A 38 -11.46 -2.00 3.75
C ALA A 38 -10.04 -1.85 3.18
N ALA A 39 -9.74 -0.71 2.57
CA ALA A 39 -8.40 -0.38 2.07
C ALA A 39 -7.39 -0.31 3.22
N LEU A 40 -7.75 0.31 4.35
CA LEU A 40 -6.88 0.37 5.53
C LEU A 40 -6.54 -1.02 6.03
N GLN A 41 -7.52 -1.92 6.10
CA GLN A 41 -7.29 -3.30 6.53
C GLN A 41 -6.35 -4.02 5.55
N LEU A 42 -6.51 -3.80 4.24
CA LEU A 42 -5.63 -4.37 3.22
C LEU A 42 -4.18 -3.94 3.40
N GLU A 43 -3.94 -2.63 3.53
CA GLU A 43 -2.60 -2.06 3.73
C GLU A 43 -1.94 -2.56 5.02
N LEU A 44 -2.70 -2.66 6.11
CA LEU A 44 -2.19 -3.16 7.38
C LEU A 44 -1.83 -4.66 7.30
N ASP A 45 -2.62 -5.45 6.56
CA ASP A 45 -2.34 -6.87 6.35
C ASP A 45 -1.12 -7.09 5.45
N ASN A 46 -0.95 -6.28 4.41
CA ASN A 46 0.25 -6.30 3.57
C ASN A 46 1.50 -5.86 4.35
N ALA A 47 1.42 -4.76 5.09
CA ALA A 47 2.51 -4.29 5.94
C ALA A 47 2.91 -5.35 6.98
N SER A 48 1.93 -6.00 7.62
CA SER A 48 2.17 -7.08 8.60
C SER A 48 2.81 -8.31 7.95
N PHE A 49 2.37 -8.68 6.75
CA PHE A 49 2.98 -9.74 5.96
C PHE A 49 4.44 -9.44 5.64
N TYR A 50 4.74 -8.25 5.11
CA TYR A 50 6.10 -7.86 4.76
C TYR A 50 7.00 -7.67 5.98
N ASP A 51 6.45 -7.28 7.14
CA ASP A 51 7.17 -7.31 8.41
C ASP A 51 7.59 -8.74 8.79
N CYS A 52 6.72 -9.73 8.62
CA CYS A 52 7.11 -11.13 8.81
C CYS A 52 8.18 -11.56 7.78
N ALA A 53 7.96 -11.28 6.50
CA ALA A 53 8.84 -11.73 5.41
C ALA A 53 10.26 -11.17 5.53
N LYS A 54 10.40 -9.87 5.86
CA LYS A 54 11.73 -9.26 6.10
C LYS A 54 12.45 -9.94 7.27
N ASN A 55 11.72 -10.33 8.33
CA ASN A 55 12.31 -10.96 9.52
C ASN A 55 12.79 -12.39 9.19
N LYS A 56 12.10 -13.10 8.29
CA LYS A 56 12.54 -14.42 7.79
C LYS A 56 13.76 -14.29 6.89
N ALA A 57 13.78 -13.33 5.96
CA ALA A 57 14.92 -13.04 5.11
C ALA A 57 16.17 -12.67 5.94
N GLN A 58 16.00 -11.84 6.99
CA GLN A 58 17.09 -11.49 7.91
C GLN A 58 17.68 -12.73 8.59
N LYS A 59 16.85 -13.66 9.06
CA LYS A 59 17.31 -14.90 9.70
C LYS A 59 18.02 -15.83 8.72
N ALA A 60 17.66 -15.79 7.44
CA ALA A 60 18.27 -16.58 6.38
C ALA A 60 19.55 -15.97 5.80
N GLY A 61 19.92 -14.74 6.19
CA GLY A 61 21.06 -14.01 5.59
C GLY A 61 20.79 -13.52 4.17
N ASP A 62 19.54 -13.49 3.73
CA ASP A 62 19.11 -13.02 2.41
C ASP A 62 18.96 -11.48 2.42
N ASN A 63 20.07 -10.79 2.20
CA ASN A 63 20.13 -9.33 2.24
C ASN A 63 19.25 -8.65 1.17
N TYR A 64 19.11 -9.28 0.01
CA TYR A 64 18.29 -8.75 -1.08
C TYR A 64 16.81 -8.74 -0.68
N SER A 65 16.28 -9.90 -0.28
CA SER A 65 14.87 -9.99 0.14
C SER A 65 14.59 -9.22 1.42
N LEU A 66 15.55 -9.13 2.34
CA LEU A 66 15.46 -8.25 3.52
C LEU A 66 15.24 -6.80 3.10
N ALA A 67 16.07 -6.27 2.19
CA ALA A 67 15.92 -4.91 1.70
C ALA A 67 14.57 -4.69 1.01
N LYS A 68 14.19 -5.62 0.11
CA LYS A 68 12.93 -5.57 -0.63
C LYS A 68 11.71 -5.55 0.30
N PHE A 69 11.55 -6.57 1.16
CA PHE A 69 10.39 -6.67 2.05
C PHE A 69 10.36 -5.55 3.10
N LYS A 70 11.52 -5.06 3.55
CA LYS A 70 11.57 -3.89 4.44
C LYS A 70 11.10 -2.62 3.75
N ALA A 71 11.41 -2.44 2.46
CA ALA A 71 10.93 -1.30 1.68
C ALA A 71 9.42 -1.39 1.48
N LEU A 72 8.91 -2.53 1.00
CA LEU A 72 7.47 -2.76 0.81
C LEU A 72 6.69 -2.53 2.11
N MET A 73 7.11 -3.14 3.23
CA MET A 73 6.47 -2.90 4.53
C MET A 73 6.33 -1.40 4.88
N LYS A 74 7.36 -0.59 4.59
CA LYS A 74 7.29 0.85 4.86
C LYS A 74 6.32 1.57 3.92
N VAL A 75 6.29 1.18 2.64
CA VAL A 75 5.38 1.76 1.65
C VAL A 75 3.93 1.50 2.04
N GLU A 76 3.56 0.25 2.35
CA GLU A 76 2.21 -0.10 2.81
C GLU A 76 1.82 0.67 4.09
N ARG A 77 2.79 0.91 4.99
CA ARG A 77 2.57 1.74 6.19
C ARG A 77 2.27 3.21 5.85
N GLU A 78 2.93 3.76 4.83
CA GLU A 78 2.65 5.12 4.36
C GLU A 78 1.27 5.22 3.70
N HIS A 79 0.84 4.19 2.97
CA HIS A 79 -0.50 4.10 2.41
C HIS A 79 -1.57 4.00 3.51
N ALA A 80 -1.38 3.11 4.49
CA ALA A 80 -2.25 3.01 5.67
C ALA A 80 -2.36 4.35 6.42
N SER A 81 -1.25 5.08 6.54
CA SER A 81 -1.20 6.41 7.14
C SER A 81 -2.01 7.43 6.34
N ALA A 82 -1.90 7.43 5.01
CA ALA A 82 -2.70 8.30 4.15
C ALA A 82 -4.21 8.01 4.25
N ILE A 83 -4.60 6.73 4.29
CA ILE A 83 -5.99 6.30 4.47
C ILE A 83 -6.51 6.75 5.85
N SER A 84 -5.71 6.59 6.90
CA SER A 84 -6.06 6.99 8.27
C SER A 84 -6.37 8.49 8.36
N LYS A 85 -5.70 9.33 7.57
CA LYS A 85 -5.97 10.78 7.49
C LYS A 85 -7.35 11.11 6.92
N PHE A 86 -7.85 10.34 5.94
CA PHE A 86 -9.22 10.49 5.45
C PHE A 86 -10.24 10.04 6.51
N LEU A 87 -9.95 8.93 7.20
CA LEU A 87 -10.82 8.36 8.25
C LEU A 87 -10.79 9.14 9.57
N LYS A 88 -9.87 10.09 9.74
CA LYS A 88 -9.69 10.89 10.98
C LYS A 88 -9.38 10.03 12.21
N ILE A 89 -8.56 9.00 12.01
CA ILE A 89 -8.08 8.12 13.09
C ILE A 89 -6.55 8.16 13.17
N SER A 90 -6.00 7.74 14.30
CA SER A 90 -4.57 7.43 14.38
C SER A 90 -4.25 6.20 13.54
N SER A 91 -3.05 6.17 12.96
CA SER A 91 -2.58 4.99 12.22
C SER A 91 -2.56 3.77 13.14
N PRO A 92 -3.28 2.68 12.83
CA PRO A 92 -3.29 1.50 13.67
C PRO A 92 -1.91 0.84 13.76
N GLU A 93 -1.68 0.10 14.84
CA GLU A 93 -0.49 -0.74 15.01
C GLU A 93 -0.56 -1.99 14.12
N LEU A 94 0.61 -2.52 13.74
CA LEU A 94 0.69 -3.77 12.99
C LEU A 94 0.36 -4.96 13.88
N LYS A 95 -0.37 -5.92 13.31
CA LYS A 95 -0.64 -7.20 13.96
C LYS A 95 0.41 -8.20 13.52
N LYS A 96 0.74 -9.15 14.40
CA LYS A 96 1.62 -10.26 13.99
C LYS A 96 0.90 -11.15 13.00
N GLN A 97 1.60 -11.51 11.93
CA GLN A 97 1.10 -12.40 10.89
C GLN A 97 2.16 -13.46 10.57
N ALA A 98 1.71 -14.62 10.11
CA ALA A 98 2.58 -15.67 9.59
C ALA A 98 2.94 -15.42 8.12
N CYS A 99 4.12 -15.90 7.74
CA CYS A 99 4.66 -15.90 6.38
C CYS A 99 5.58 -17.11 6.21
N ASN A 100 5.98 -17.42 4.98
CA ASN A 100 6.88 -18.52 4.69
C ASN A 100 8.32 -18.21 5.15
N ALA A 101 9.12 -19.25 5.41
CA ALA A 101 10.55 -19.10 5.65
C ALA A 101 11.34 -18.79 4.37
N ASP A 102 10.84 -19.22 3.21
CA ASP A 102 11.44 -19.02 1.90
C ASP A 102 10.97 -17.69 1.26
N SER A 103 11.93 -16.81 0.94
CA SER A 103 11.72 -15.53 0.27
C SER A 103 11.05 -15.66 -1.11
N LYS A 104 11.27 -16.76 -1.83
CA LYS A 104 10.66 -16.99 -3.15
C LYS A 104 9.16 -17.23 -3.01
N VAL A 105 8.77 -18.04 -2.03
CA VAL A 105 7.35 -18.27 -1.71
C VAL A 105 6.69 -16.98 -1.24
N ASN A 106 7.36 -16.21 -0.40
CA ASN A 106 6.86 -14.90 0.03
C ASN A 106 6.73 -13.90 -1.12
N SER A 107 7.62 -13.95 -2.11
CA SER A 107 7.52 -13.06 -3.29
C SER A 107 6.33 -13.44 -4.18
N LYS A 108 6.04 -14.74 -4.34
CA LYS A 108 4.83 -15.20 -5.02
C LYS A 108 3.56 -14.73 -4.28
N GLU A 109 3.51 -14.90 -2.97
CA GLU A 109 2.37 -14.42 -2.17
C GLU A 109 2.24 -12.89 -2.22
N GLY A 110 3.37 -12.17 -2.21
CA GLY A 110 3.41 -10.71 -2.41
C GLY A 110 2.77 -10.30 -3.73
N TRP A 111 3.14 -10.95 -4.84
CA TRP A 111 2.51 -10.72 -6.14
C TRP A 111 0.99 -10.93 -6.11
N GLU A 112 0.51 -12.00 -5.47
CA GLU A 112 -0.92 -12.26 -5.31
C GLU A 112 -1.63 -11.22 -4.43
N ARG A 113 -0.93 -10.66 -3.43
CA ARG A 113 -1.42 -9.58 -2.56
C ARG A 113 -1.60 -8.29 -3.36
N GLU A 114 -0.61 -7.88 -4.14
CA GLU A 114 -0.71 -6.64 -4.93
C GLU A 114 -1.81 -6.77 -5.99
N GLY A 115 -1.95 -7.94 -6.61
CA GLY A 115 -3.08 -8.21 -7.52
C GLY A 115 -4.46 -8.04 -6.86
N ARG A 116 -4.60 -8.44 -5.59
CA ARG A 116 -5.84 -8.19 -4.82
C ARG A 116 -6.00 -6.73 -4.45
N ALA A 117 -4.93 -6.03 -4.10
CA ALA A 117 -4.91 -4.59 -3.82
C ALA A 117 -5.40 -3.80 -5.04
N ILE A 118 -4.79 -4.01 -6.20
CA ILE A 118 -5.17 -3.39 -7.49
C ILE A 118 -6.64 -3.58 -7.80
N LYS A 119 -7.14 -4.83 -7.70
CA LYS A 119 -8.55 -5.14 -7.98
C LYS A 119 -9.48 -4.40 -7.02
N SER A 120 -9.10 -4.35 -5.74
CA SER A 120 -9.90 -3.70 -4.69
C SER A 120 -9.91 -2.19 -4.88
N TYR A 121 -8.75 -1.57 -5.10
CA TYR A 121 -8.62 -0.12 -5.32
C TYR A 121 -9.28 0.34 -6.61
N SER A 122 -9.24 -0.46 -7.68
CA SER A 122 -9.99 -0.17 -8.90
C SER A 122 -11.49 -0.13 -8.63
N LYS A 123 -12.01 -1.11 -7.88
CA LYS A 123 -13.41 -1.12 -7.46
C LYS A 123 -13.75 0.08 -6.57
N PHE A 124 -12.92 0.37 -5.57
CA PHE A 124 -13.16 1.47 -4.62
C PHE A 124 -13.16 2.83 -5.31
N ARG A 125 -12.27 3.04 -6.29
CA ARG A 125 -12.27 4.20 -7.16
C ARG A 125 -13.60 4.35 -7.89
N ASP A 126 -14.09 3.28 -8.49
CA ASP A 126 -15.30 3.34 -9.33
C ASP A 126 -16.58 3.55 -8.50
N GLU A 127 -16.59 3.06 -7.25
CA GLU A 127 -17.68 3.25 -6.29
C GLU A 127 -17.63 4.59 -5.53
N ALA A 128 -16.46 5.24 -5.47
CA ALA A 128 -16.30 6.49 -4.73
C ALA A 128 -17.17 7.60 -5.31
N THR A 129 -17.85 8.33 -4.43
CA THR A 129 -18.69 9.47 -4.81
C THR A 129 -17.89 10.76 -4.92
N GLU A 130 -16.79 10.87 -4.18
CA GLU A 130 -15.95 12.06 -4.10
C GLU A 130 -14.81 11.98 -5.10
N GLN A 131 -14.67 13.01 -5.93
CA GLN A 131 -13.60 13.10 -6.93
C GLN A 131 -12.21 12.87 -6.32
N ARG A 132 -11.97 13.42 -5.12
CA ARG A 132 -10.70 13.27 -4.42
C ARG A 132 -10.36 11.80 -4.10
N LEU A 133 -11.37 10.99 -3.75
CA LEU A 133 -11.15 9.56 -3.48
C LEU A 133 -10.97 8.75 -4.76
N LYS A 134 -11.60 9.16 -5.87
CA LYS A 134 -11.30 8.56 -7.19
C LYS A 134 -9.84 8.75 -7.55
N GLU A 135 -9.31 9.96 -7.36
CA GLU A 135 -7.89 10.26 -7.60
C GLU A 135 -6.98 9.48 -6.64
N PHE A 136 -7.33 9.44 -5.36
CA PHE A 136 -6.56 8.72 -4.35
C PHE A 136 -6.47 7.21 -4.65
N PHE A 137 -7.60 6.53 -4.87
CA PHE A 137 -7.58 5.11 -5.22
C PHE A 137 -6.97 4.86 -6.60
N GLY A 138 -7.13 5.79 -7.55
CA GLY A 138 -6.43 5.73 -8.84
C GLY A 138 -4.90 5.77 -8.67
N ALA A 139 -4.39 6.61 -7.77
CA ALA A 139 -2.97 6.65 -7.45
C ALA A 139 -2.49 5.31 -6.86
N LEU A 140 -3.23 4.74 -5.91
CA LEU A 140 -2.90 3.44 -5.33
C LEU A 140 -2.89 2.33 -6.38
N VAL A 141 -3.84 2.28 -7.31
CA VAL A 141 -3.84 1.28 -8.40
C VAL A 141 -2.54 1.31 -9.19
N GLU A 142 -2.02 2.49 -9.52
CA GLU A 142 -0.78 2.61 -10.28
C GLU A 142 0.45 2.24 -9.45
N ILE A 143 0.48 2.65 -8.19
CA ILE A 143 1.56 2.28 -7.26
C ILE A 143 1.64 0.77 -7.10
N GLU A 144 0.50 0.11 -6.84
CA GLU A 144 0.46 -1.34 -6.66
C GLU A 144 0.79 -2.09 -7.96
N THR A 145 0.51 -1.50 -9.11
CA THR A 145 0.92 -2.07 -10.41
C THR A 145 2.45 -2.09 -10.52
N ASP A 146 3.14 -1.02 -10.09
CA ASP A 146 4.60 -1.00 -10.05
C ASP A 146 5.17 -1.99 -9.01
N HIS A 147 4.47 -2.23 -7.90
CA HIS A 147 4.87 -3.24 -6.91
C HIS A 147 4.92 -4.67 -7.50
N LEU A 148 4.05 -5.01 -8.47
CA LEU A 148 4.08 -6.33 -9.12
C LEU A 148 5.43 -6.62 -9.78
N ASP A 149 6.08 -5.60 -10.35
CA ASP A 149 7.38 -5.75 -11.01
C ASP A 149 8.48 -6.15 -10.02
N LEU A 150 8.39 -5.73 -8.76
CA LEU A 150 9.31 -6.11 -7.67
C LEU A 150 9.20 -7.60 -7.29
N HIS A 151 8.14 -8.28 -7.71
CA HIS A 151 7.94 -9.72 -7.53
C HIS A 151 8.12 -10.51 -8.83
N SER A 152 8.31 -9.83 -9.96
CA SER A 152 8.37 -10.45 -11.30
C SER A 152 9.61 -11.31 -11.56
N GLU A 153 10.69 -11.12 -10.79
CA GLU A 153 11.96 -11.86 -10.94
C GLU A 153 11.81 -13.39 -10.81
N TYR A 154 10.72 -13.88 -10.22
CA TYR A 154 10.45 -15.30 -10.04
C TYR A 154 9.46 -15.88 -11.07
N PHE A 155 8.97 -15.05 -12.00
CA PHE A 155 8.03 -15.43 -13.06
C PHE A 155 8.59 -15.22 -14.47
N LYS A 156 9.86 -14.84 -14.60
CA LYS A 156 10.59 -14.71 -15.87
C LYS A 156 11.49 -15.91 -16.12
#